data_AF-A0A194AKX6-F1
#
_entry.id   AF-A0A194AKX6-F1
#
_cell.length_a   1.000
_cell.length_b   1.000
_cell.length_c   1.000
_cell.angle_alpha   90.00
_cell.angle_beta   90.00
_cell.angle_gamma   90.00
#
_symmetry.space_group_name_H-M   'P 1'
#
loop_
_entity.id
_entity.type
_entity.pdbx_description
1 polymer ?
#
loop_
_entity_poly.entity_id
_entity_poly.type
_entity_poly.pdbx_seq_one_letter_code
_entity_poly.pdbx_strand_id
1 'polypeptide(L)'
;MHFKKQCFTAAMEVASESDSCTVVHGWIPGDEGWFVHAWVEIDAGEGEIGVYDLTLSNHPFRQPTYYEQTGATPERSKRYDRVDFFTRIAETGGFGPFDKEFFFAETSVNDPLEIIYSHKD
;
A
#
# COMPACT_ATOMS: atom_id res chain seq x y z
N MET A 1 13.84 -4.25 0.51
CA MET A 1 13.28 -3.19 -0.38
C MET A 1 13.57 -1.83 0.22
N HIS A 2 13.46 -0.75 -0.55
CA HIS A 2 13.59 0.63 -0.08
C HIS A 2 12.40 1.48 -0.56
N PHE A 3 12.20 2.64 0.07
CA PHE A 3 11.14 3.58 -0.30
C PHE A 3 11.26 4.01 -1.76
N LYS A 4 10.16 3.85 -2.53
CA LYS A 4 10.03 4.35 -3.89
C LYS A 4 8.83 5.27 -3.97
N LYS A 5 9.07 6.58 -4.00
CA LYS A 5 7.99 7.59 -4.05
C LYS A 5 7.00 7.37 -5.20
N GLN A 6 7.46 6.81 -6.33
CA GLN A 6 6.58 6.53 -7.48
C GLN A 6 5.51 5.46 -7.21
N CYS A 7 5.58 4.69 -6.12
CA CYS A 7 4.60 3.63 -5.83
C CYS A 7 3.16 4.14 -5.78
N PHE A 8 2.93 5.33 -5.22
CA PHE A 8 1.58 5.91 -5.14
C PHE A 8 1.03 6.29 -6.53
N THR A 9 1.87 6.86 -7.40
CA THR A 9 1.48 7.15 -8.79
C THR A 9 1.23 5.85 -9.55
N ALA A 10 2.08 4.84 -9.36
CA ALA A 10 1.95 3.56 -10.04
C ALA A 10 0.69 2.79 -9.59
N ALA A 11 0.32 2.87 -8.31
CA ALA A 11 -0.95 2.32 -7.82
C ALA A 11 -2.15 3.08 -8.40
N MET A 12 -2.06 4.41 -8.54
CA MET A 12 -3.09 5.22 -9.20
C MET A 12 -3.30 4.81 -10.66
N GLU A 13 -2.22 4.55 -11.41
CA GLU A 13 -2.30 4.08 -12.80
C GLU A 13 -3.14 2.79 -12.89
N VAL A 14 -2.82 1.78 -12.09
CA VAL A 14 -3.58 0.51 -12.07
C VAL A 14 -5.04 0.73 -11.64
N ALA A 15 -5.28 1.54 -10.61
CA ALA A 15 -6.62 1.82 -10.13
C ALA A 15 -7.48 2.58 -11.16
N SER A 16 -6.85 3.38 -12.02
CA SER A 16 -7.54 4.13 -13.07
C SER A 16 -8.07 3.22 -14.19
N GLU A 17 -7.38 2.11 -14.45
CA GLU A 17 -7.69 1.12 -15.50
C GLU A 17 -8.59 -0.03 -15.02
N SER A 18 -8.91 -0.06 -13.73
CA SER A 18 -9.70 -1.14 -13.12
C SER A 18 -11.07 -0.64 -12.71
N ASP A 19 -12.14 -1.38 -13.03
CA ASP A 19 -13.51 -1.03 -12.59
C ASP A 19 -13.74 -1.35 -11.11
N SER A 20 -13.09 -2.40 -10.61
CA SER A 20 -13.15 -2.86 -9.22
C SER A 20 -11.75 -3.25 -8.76
N CYS A 21 -11.25 -2.54 -7.75
CA CYS A 21 -9.95 -2.81 -7.14
C CYS A 21 -9.91 -2.30 -5.70
N THR A 22 -8.96 -2.80 -4.93
CA THR A 22 -8.56 -2.24 -3.65
C THR A 22 -7.17 -1.64 -3.79
N VAL A 23 -7.03 -0.34 -3.56
CA VAL A 23 -5.71 0.28 -3.41
C VAL A 23 -5.27 0.12 -1.96
N VAL A 24 -4.05 -0.36 -1.77
CA VAL A 24 -3.50 -0.58 -0.44
C VAL A 24 -2.29 0.31 -0.26
N HIS A 25 -2.29 1.08 0.84
CA HIS A 25 -1.10 1.71 1.36
C HIS A 25 -0.63 0.89 2.56
N GLY A 26 0.66 0.64 2.70
CA GLY A 26 1.17 -0.18 3.80
C GLY A 26 2.59 0.17 4.21
N TRP A 27 2.91 -0.15 5.46
CA TRP A 27 4.28 -0.18 5.95
C TRP A 27 4.90 -1.53 5.59
N ILE A 28 6.02 -1.49 4.87
CA ILE A 28 6.74 -2.67 4.39
C ILE A 28 8.11 -2.71 5.08
N PRO A 29 8.55 -3.86 5.60
CA PRO A 29 9.89 -4.01 6.15
C PRO A 29 10.93 -3.92 5.02
N GLY A 30 12.02 -3.20 5.30
CA GLY A 30 13.19 -3.01 4.46
C GLY A 30 14.47 -3.22 5.25
N ASP A 31 15.62 -3.00 4.60
CA ASP A 31 16.93 -3.34 5.18
C ASP A 31 17.31 -2.40 6.34
N GLU A 32 16.83 -1.16 6.33
CA GLU A 32 17.13 -0.12 7.33
C GLU A 32 15.92 0.23 8.22
N GLY A 33 14.90 -0.62 8.26
CA GLY A 33 13.67 -0.42 9.03
C GLY A 33 12.43 -0.64 8.18
N TRP A 34 11.51 0.33 8.19
CA TRP A 34 10.21 0.26 7.53
C TRP A 34 10.06 1.43 6.56
N PHE A 35 9.34 1.22 5.47
CA PHE A 35 9.00 2.27 4.51
C PHE A 35 7.54 2.16 4.06
N VAL A 36 6.94 3.29 3.72
CA VAL A 36 5.58 3.32 3.16
C VAL A 36 5.60 2.89 1.71
N HIS A 37 4.59 2.13 1.31
CA HIS A 37 4.46 1.62 -0.05
C HIS A 37 3.00 1.53 -0.47
N ALA A 38 2.75 1.42 -1.78
CA ALA A 38 1.42 1.27 -2.35
C ALA A 38 1.37 0.20 -3.43
N TRP A 39 0.29 -0.57 -3.45
CA TRP A 39 -0.03 -1.58 -4.46
C TRP A 39 -1.54 -1.67 -4.68
N VAL A 40 -1.97 -2.38 -5.72
CA VAL A 40 -3.38 -2.59 -6.03
C VAL A 40 -3.72 -4.08 -6.00
N GLU A 41 -4.87 -4.41 -5.43
CA GLU A 41 -5.42 -5.76 -5.38
C GLU A 41 -6.68 -5.83 -6.22
N ILE A 42 -6.76 -6.85 -7.07
CA ILE A 42 -7.86 -7.08 -8.00
C ILE A 42 -8.29 -8.54 -7.89
N ASP A 43 -9.60 -8.79 -7.91
CA ASP A 43 -10.15 -10.15 -8.03
C ASP A 43 -9.68 -10.77 -9.35
N ALA A 44 -8.88 -11.84 -9.26
CA ALA A 44 -8.32 -12.55 -10.40
C ALA A 44 -9.24 -13.70 -10.88
N GLY A 45 -10.42 -13.87 -10.28
CA GLY A 45 -11.31 -14.99 -10.48
C GLY A 45 -10.97 -16.18 -9.58
N GLU A 46 -11.90 -17.13 -9.51
CA GLU A 46 -11.73 -18.40 -8.76
C GLU A 46 -11.39 -18.22 -7.26
N GLY A 47 -11.72 -17.06 -6.69
CA GLY A 47 -11.41 -16.71 -5.30
C GLY A 47 -9.95 -16.31 -5.06
N GLU A 48 -9.19 -16.04 -6.12
CA GLU A 48 -7.82 -15.54 -6.02
C GLU A 48 -7.74 -14.02 -6.13
N ILE A 49 -6.75 -13.43 -5.44
CA ILE A 49 -6.46 -12.00 -5.53
C ILE A 49 -5.12 -11.82 -6.25
N GLY A 50 -5.15 -11.05 -7.33
CA GLY A 50 -3.97 -10.55 -8.03
C GLY A 50 -3.47 -9.25 -7.41
N VAL A 51 -2.19 -9.19 -7.07
CA VAL A 51 -1.51 -7.98 -6.59
C VAL A 51 -0.70 -7.37 -7.72
N TYR A 52 -0.99 -6.12 -8.03
CA TYR A 52 -0.29 -5.31 -9.02
C TYR A 52 0.57 -4.27 -8.30
N ASP A 53 1.88 -4.44 -8.41
CA ASP A 53 2.89 -3.48 -7.96
C ASP A 53 3.85 -3.20 -9.11
N LEU A 54 3.53 -2.15 -9.87
CA LEU A 54 4.30 -1.72 -11.03
C LEU A 54 5.71 -1.22 -10.68
N THR A 55 6.04 -1.05 -9.39
CA THR A 55 7.41 -0.73 -8.97
C THR A 55 8.30 -1.96 -8.78
N LEU A 56 7.69 -3.16 -8.79
CA LEU A 56 8.35 -4.45 -8.70
C LEU A 56 8.24 -5.28 -9.98
N SER A 57 7.08 -5.26 -10.64
CA SER A 57 6.78 -6.10 -11.79
C SER A 57 5.69 -5.49 -12.69
N ASN A 58 5.76 -5.75 -13.99
CA ASN A 58 4.69 -5.46 -14.94
C ASN A 58 3.64 -6.60 -15.05
N HIS A 59 3.81 -7.68 -14.27
CA HIS A 59 2.89 -8.80 -14.16
C HIS A 59 2.36 -8.93 -12.73
N PRO A 60 1.09 -9.36 -12.54
CA PRO A 60 0.52 -9.53 -11.21
C PRO A 60 1.16 -10.69 -10.44
N PHE A 61 1.20 -10.54 -9.13
CA PHE A 61 1.53 -11.59 -8.18
C PHE A 61 0.24 -12.23 -7.63
N ARG A 62 0.30 -13.49 -7.20
CA ARG A 62 -0.73 -14.02 -6.29
C ARG A 62 -0.55 -13.36 -4.93
N GLN A 63 -1.64 -12.92 -4.30
CA GLN A 63 -1.57 -12.18 -3.04
C GLN A 63 -0.75 -12.87 -1.94
N PRO A 64 -0.93 -14.18 -1.63
CA PRO A 64 -0.14 -14.83 -0.59
C PRO A 64 1.36 -14.75 -0.86
N THR A 65 1.77 -14.94 -2.12
CA THR A 65 3.16 -14.85 -2.55
C THR A 65 3.72 -13.44 -2.40
N TYR A 66 2.96 -12.42 -2.80
CA TYR A 66 3.38 -11.03 -2.63
C TYR A 66 3.56 -10.66 -1.15
N TYR A 67 2.60 -11.06 -0.31
CA TYR A 67 2.63 -10.76 1.12
C TYR A 67 3.80 -11.45 1.82
N GLU A 68 4.08 -12.71 1.47
CA GLU A 68 5.25 -13.44 1.97
C GLU A 68 6.57 -12.79 1.54
N GLN A 69 6.69 -12.39 0.26
CA GLN A 69 7.92 -11.80 -0.28
C GLN A 69 8.21 -10.39 0.24
N THR A 70 7.16 -9.60 0.47
CA THR A 70 7.30 -8.20 0.90
C THR A 70 7.23 -8.03 2.41
N GLY A 71 6.64 -8.99 3.14
CA GLY A 71 6.31 -8.81 4.55
C GLY A 71 5.12 -7.87 4.78
N ALA A 72 4.31 -7.62 3.75
CA ALA A 72 3.06 -6.88 3.89
C ALA A 72 2.11 -7.61 4.85
N THR A 73 1.45 -6.88 5.75
CA THR A 73 0.43 -7.44 6.66
C THR A 73 -0.82 -6.56 6.72
N PRO A 74 -2.01 -7.12 6.98
CA PRO A 74 -3.23 -6.34 7.14
C PRO A 74 -3.15 -5.28 8.24
N GLU A 75 -2.50 -5.59 9.36
CA GLU A 75 -2.38 -4.70 10.53
C GLU A 75 -1.52 -3.47 10.23
N ARG A 76 -0.60 -3.58 9.27
CA ARG A 76 0.30 -2.51 8.81
C ARG A 76 -0.19 -1.82 7.55
N SER A 77 -1.46 -2.01 7.19
CA SER A 77 -2.03 -1.52 5.93
C SER A 77 -3.32 -0.73 6.11
N LYS A 78 -3.57 0.17 5.17
CA LYS A 78 -4.84 0.86 4.95
C LYS A 78 -5.33 0.56 3.55
N ARG A 79 -6.61 0.24 3.45
CA ARG A 79 -7.24 -0.28 2.24
C ARG A 79 -8.33 0.70 1.82
N TYR A 80 -8.36 1.01 0.53
CA TYR A 80 -9.30 1.93 -0.06
C TYR A 80 -9.94 1.22 -1.26
N ASP A 81 -11.26 1.18 -1.33
CA ASP A 81 -11.89 0.86 -2.61
C ASP A 81 -11.58 1.96 -3.63
N ARG A 82 -11.84 1.68 -4.91
CA ARG A 82 -11.56 2.63 -5.99
C ARG A 82 -12.22 3.99 -5.79
N VAL A 83 -13.48 4.03 -5.33
CA VAL A 83 -14.23 5.29 -5.19
C VAL A 83 -13.67 6.11 -4.02
N ASP A 84 -13.40 5.49 -2.87
CA ASP A 84 -12.76 6.15 -1.74
C ASP A 84 -11.35 6.65 -2.12
N PHE A 85 -10.57 5.84 -2.83
CA PHE A 85 -9.22 6.20 -3.28
C PHE A 85 -9.23 7.49 -4.14
N PHE A 86 -10.07 7.56 -5.18
CA PHE A 86 -10.14 8.76 -6.03
C PHE A 86 -10.79 9.96 -5.33
N THR A 87 -11.71 9.73 -4.38
CA THR A 87 -12.26 10.79 -3.54
C THR A 87 -11.15 11.44 -2.71
N ARG A 88 -10.30 10.64 -2.09
CA ARG A 88 -9.15 11.13 -1.31
C ARG A 88 -8.12 11.86 -2.17
N ILE A 89 -7.88 11.42 -3.40
CA ILE A 89 -7.03 12.16 -4.35
C ILE A 89 -7.63 13.56 -4.60
N ALA A 90 -8.92 13.64 -4.87
CA ALA A 90 -9.60 14.91 -5.14
C ALA A 90 -9.56 15.86 -3.92
N GLU A 91 -9.72 15.32 -2.71
CA GLU A 91 -9.70 16.10 -1.47
C GLU A 91 -8.29 16.55 -1.05
N THR A 92 -7.28 15.70 -1.25
CA THR A 92 -5.92 15.94 -0.75
C THR A 92 -4.97 16.51 -1.78
N GLY A 93 -5.27 16.38 -3.08
CA GLY A 93 -4.38 16.76 -4.18
C GLY A 93 -3.15 15.86 -4.33
N GLY A 94 -3.07 14.74 -3.60
CA GLY A 94 -1.95 13.79 -3.65
C GLY A 94 -2.42 12.35 -3.87
N PHE A 95 -1.50 11.45 -4.21
CA PHE A 95 -1.81 10.03 -4.46
C PHE A 95 -1.62 9.13 -3.24
N GLY A 96 -1.07 9.66 -2.15
CA GLY A 96 -0.85 8.93 -0.91
C GLY A 96 0.49 9.28 -0.23
N PRO A 97 0.75 8.67 0.94
CA PRO A 97 -0.24 7.94 1.74
C PRO A 97 -1.27 8.89 2.36
N PHE A 98 -2.53 8.45 2.53
CA PHE A 98 -3.63 9.34 2.97
C PHE A 98 -3.79 9.46 4.48
N ASP A 99 -3.71 8.35 5.21
CA ASP A 99 -3.86 8.32 6.66
C ASP A 99 -2.57 8.83 7.32
N LYS A 100 -2.44 10.14 7.53
CA LYS A 100 -1.20 10.78 8.01
C LYS A 100 -0.83 10.43 9.45
N GLU A 101 -1.80 10.03 10.26
CA GLU A 101 -1.51 9.55 11.62
C GLU A 101 -0.89 8.16 11.57
N PHE A 102 -1.41 7.28 10.71
CA PHE A 102 -0.88 5.94 10.52
C PHE A 102 0.44 5.92 9.72
N PHE A 103 0.53 6.76 8.69
CA PHE A 103 1.71 6.96 7.85
C PHE A 103 2.41 8.27 8.22
N PHE A 104 2.85 8.37 9.47
CA PHE A 104 3.44 9.57 10.07
C PHE A 104 4.77 10.02 9.43
N ALA A 105 5.42 9.14 8.68
CA ALA A 105 6.65 9.40 7.93
C ALA A 105 6.70 8.53 6.67
N GLU A 106 7.65 8.78 5.76
CA GLU A 106 7.91 7.90 4.61
C GLU A 106 8.72 6.66 5.00
N THR A 107 9.53 6.78 6.05
CA THR A 107 10.38 5.71 6.60
C THR A 107 10.37 5.75 8.12
N SER A 108 10.59 4.60 8.76
CA SER A 108 10.73 4.49 10.21
C SER A 108 11.80 3.45 10.55
N VAL A 109 12.71 3.76 11.46
CA VAL A 109 13.71 2.78 11.93
C VAL A 109 13.05 1.70 12.79
N ASN A 110 12.06 2.07 13.61
CA ASN A 110 11.32 1.16 14.46
C ASN A 110 10.02 0.69 13.79
N ASP A 111 9.39 -0.35 14.33
CA ASP A 111 8.07 -0.77 13.89
C ASP A 111 7.05 0.38 14.02
N PRO A 112 6.37 0.77 12.92
CA PRO A 112 5.37 1.83 12.95
C PRO A 112 4.25 1.57 13.95
N LEU A 113 3.86 0.31 14.16
CA LEU A 113 2.82 -0.02 15.15
C LEU A 113 3.30 0.21 16.58
N GLU A 114 4.56 -0.09 16.90
CA GLU A 114 5.13 0.20 18.22
C GLU A 114 5.09 1.70 18.51
N ILE A 115 5.44 2.53 17.54
CA ILE A 115 5.38 3.99 17.66
C ILE A 115 3.94 4.46 17.88
N ILE A 116 3.01 4.03 17.01
CA ILE A 116 1.59 4.45 17.07
C ILE A 116 0.94 4.05 18.39
N TYR A 117 1.27 2.87 18.93
CA TYR A 117 0.67 2.39 20.18
C TYR A 117 1.39 2.89 21.43
N SER A 118 2.67 3.27 21.36
CA SER A 118 3.39 3.88 22.50
C SER A 118 2.85 5.24 22.94
N HIS A 119 2.05 5.91 22.10
CA HIS A 119 1.46 7.23 22.35
C HIS A 119 0.00 7.18 22.81
N LYS A 120 -0.53 5.99 23.12
CA LYS A 120 -1.92 5.80 23.55
C LYS A 120 -2.10 5.53 25.06
N ASP A 121 -1.03 5.63 25.84
CA ASP A 121 -1.02 5.51 27.31
C ASP A 121 -0.89 6.86 28.02
#